data_AF-W0J912-F1
#
_entry.id   AF-W0J912-F1
#
_cell.length_a   1.000
_cell.length_b   1.000
_cell.length_c   1.000
_cell.angle_alpha   90.00
_cell.angle_beta   90.00
_cell.angle_gamma   90.00
#
_symmetry.space_group_name_H-M   'P 1'
#
loop_
_entity.id
_entity.type
_entity.pdbx_description
1 polymer ?
#
loop_
_entity_poly.entity_id
_entity_poly.type
_entity_poly.pdbx_seq_one_letter_code
_entity_poly.pdbx_strand_id
1 'polypeptide(L)' 'MALNNGINVRLSPELREKLEALAVRHGVKASVLIRQAIIEKLDEVEREKAIVIPARESKRASGTKKQP' A
#
# COMPACT_ATOMS: atom_id res chain seq x y z
N MET A 1 -6.94 0.74 -19.74
CA MET A 1 -7.92 0.59 -18.63
C MET A 1 -7.50 1.51 -17.50
N ALA A 2 -8.21 2.62 -17.28
CA ALA A 2 -7.94 3.49 -16.14
C ALA A 2 -8.39 2.76 -14.87
N LEU A 3 -7.48 2.57 -13.91
CA LEU A 3 -7.81 2.09 -12.57
C LEU A 3 -8.63 3.19 -11.86
N ASN A 4 -9.93 3.27 -12.17
CA ASN A 4 -10.86 4.23 -11.57
C ASN A 4 -11.36 3.78 -10.18
N ASN A 5 -10.87 2.65 -9.69
CA ASN A 5 -11.15 2.15 -8.36
C ASN A 5 -10.04 2.62 -7.43
N GLY A 6 -10.34 3.65 -6.63
CA GLY A 6 -9.45 4.09 -5.57
C GLY A 6 -9.10 2.93 -4.64
N ILE A 7 -7.82 2.76 -4.34
CA ILE A 7 -7.34 1.73 -3.40
C ILE A 7 -7.36 2.34 -2.00
N ASN A 8 -7.96 1.63 -1.04
CA ASN A 8 -7.93 2.05 0.35
C ASN A 8 -6.70 1.43 1.03
N VAL A 9 -5.71 2.26 1.37
CA VAL A 9 -4.43 1.82 1.94
C VAL A 9 -4.40 2.18 3.42
N ARG A 10 -4.14 1.18 4.28
CA ARG A 10 -3.90 1.41 5.70
C ARG A 10 -2.43 1.78 5.90
N LEU A 11 -2.18 2.97 6.44
CA LEU A 11 -0.86 3.44 6.82
C LEU A 11 -0.70 3.31 8.33
N SER A 12 0.53 3.07 8.79
CA SER A 12 0.85 3.25 10.21
C SER A 12 0.70 4.74 10.59
N PRO A 13 0.39 5.07 11.86
CA PRO A 13 0.25 6.45 12.30
C PRO A 13 1.48 7.31 11.99
N GLU A 14 2.67 6.79 12.27
CA GLU A 14 3.94 7.50 12.03
C GLU A 14 4.17 7.83 10.54
N LEU A 15 3.82 6.89 9.65
CA LEU A 15 3.97 7.10 8.21
C LEU A 15 2.97 8.14 7.71
N ARG A 16 1.75 8.11 8.24
CA ARG A 16 0.70 9.08 7.93
C ARG A 16 1.14 10.49 8.31
N GLU A 17 1.64 10.69 9.53
CA GLU A 17 2.11 11.99 10.01
C GLU A 17 3.24 12.56 9.14
N LYS A 18 4.22 11.72 8.77
CA LYS A 18 5.30 12.12 7.85
C LYS A 18 4.77 12.54 6.48
N LEU A 19 3.82 11.79 5.94
CA LEU A 19 3.19 12.08 4.65
C LEU A 19 2.40 13.40 4.67
N GLU A 20 1.63 13.63 5.73
CA GLU A 20 0.88 14.87 5.91
C GLU A 20 1.82 16.08 6.08
N ALA A 21 2.89 15.94 6.87
CA ALA A 21 3.89 17.00 7.02
C ALA A 21 4.60 17.36 5.70
N LEU A 22 4.98 16.35 4.91
CA LEU A 22 5.58 16.57 3.58
C LEU A 22 4.59 17.20 2.60
N ALA A 23 3.33 16.75 2.62
CA ALA A 23 2.27 17.31 1.79
C ALA A 23 2.09 18.81 2.05
N VAL A 24 2.03 19.21 3.33
CA VAL A 24 1.95 20.61 3.74
C VAL A 24 3.18 21.41 3.29
N ARG A 25 4.39 20.88 3.52
CA ARG A 25 5.65 21.56 3.17
C ARG A 25 5.76 21.88 1.68
N HIS A 26 5.24 21.00 0.82
CA HIS A 26 5.33 21.13 -0.63
C HIS A 26 4.04 21.67 -1.28
N GLY A 27 3.00 22.01 -0.49
CA GLY A 27 1.74 22.54 -1.01
C GLY A 27 0.96 21.55 -1.88
N VAL A 28 1.17 20.24 -1.69
CA VAL A 28 0.54 19.17 -2.47
C VAL A 28 -0.38 18.34 -1.59
N LYS A 29 -1.30 17.59 -2.20
CA LYS A 29 -2.14 16.63 -1.45
C LYS A 29 -1.34 15.37 -1.12
N ALA A 30 -1.52 14.83 0.08
CA ALA A 30 -0.88 13.57 0.49
C ALA A 30 -1.19 12.40 -0.47
N SER A 31 -2.37 12.38 -1.09
CA SER A 31 -2.74 11.37 -2.09
C SER A 31 -1.85 11.40 -3.35
N VAL A 32 -1.31 12.56 -3.72
CA VAL A 32 -0.39 12.71 -4.85
C VAL A 32 0.95 12.09 -4.50
N LEU A 33 1.46 12.35 -3.28
CA LEU A 33 2.70 11.76 -2.79
C LEU A 33 2.60 10.23 -2.68
N ILE A 34 1.48 9.72 -2.16
CA ILE A 34 1.23 8.26 -2.09
C ILE A 34 1.23 7.64 -3.48
N ARG A 35 0.55 8.26 -4.45
CA ARG A 35 0.53 7.76 -5.83
C ARG A 35 1.94 7.74 -6.43
N GLN A 36 2.72 8.80 -6.23
CA GLN A 36 4.08 8.89 -6.73
C GLN A 36 4.97 7.80 -6.11
N ALA A 37 4.91 7.60 -4.79
CA ALA A 37 5.69 6.58 -4.10
C ALA A 37 5.35 5.16 -4.56
N ILE A 38 4.07 4.88 -4.88
CA ILE A 38 3.65 3.59 -5.44
C ILE A 38 4.27 3.38 -6.83
N ILE A 39 4.20 4.38 -7.71
CA ILE A 39 4.77 4.30 -9.06
C ILE A 39 6.29 4.06 -8.98
N GLU A 40 7.01 4.87 -8.20
CA GLU A 40 8.46 4.74 -8.05
C GLU A 40 8.86 3.35 -7.55
N LYS A 41 8.13 2.79 -6.58
CA LYS A 41 8.42 1.45 -6.09
C LYS A 41 8.09 0.36 -7.09
N LEU A 42 7.04 0.52 -7.89
CA LEU A 42 6.73 -0.41 -8.99
C LEU A 42 7.82 -0.38 -10.06
N ASP A 43 8.30 0.81 -10.44
CA ASP A 43 9.39 0.96 -11.41
C ASP A 43 10.72 0.37 -10.89
N GLU A 44 10.98 0.46 -9.58
CA GLU A 44 12.13 -0.17 -8.92
C GLU A 44 12.00 -1.70 -8.98
N VAL A 45 10.83 -2.24 -8.60
CA VAL A 45 10.56 -3.68 -8.64
C VAL A 45 10.68 -4.25 -10.05
N GLU A 46 10.19 -3.53 -11.06
CA GLU A 46 10.31 -3.94 -12.47
C GLU A 46 11.78 -3.95 -12.91
N ARG A 47 12.54 -2.92 -12.54
CA ARG A 47 13.99 -2.84 -12.84
C ARG A 47 14.80 -3.95 -12.18
N GLU A 48 14.50 -4.25 -10.92
CA GLU A 48 15.26 -5.22 -10.14
C GLU A 48 14.85 -6.68 -10.41
N LYS A 49 13.72 -6.92 -11.10
CA LYS A 49 13.09 -8.25 -11.28
C LYS A 49 12.91 -9.03 -9.96
N ALA A 50 12.97 -8.36 -8.83
CA ALA A 50 12.99 -8.97 -7.51
C ALA A 50 11.69 -8.62 -6.77
N ILE A 51 10.66 -9.45 -6.96
CA ILE A 51 9.51 -9.46 -6.06
C ILE A 51 9.79 -10.49 -4.96
N VAL A 52 10.47 -10.08 -3.89
CA VAL A 52 10.43 -10.83 -2.63
C VAL A 52 9.38 -10.17 -1.75
N ILE A 53 8.11 -10.44 -2.04
CA ILE A 53 7.04 -10.22 -1.07
C ILE A 53 6.97 -11.50 -0.26
N PRO A 54 7.45 -11.53 1.01
CA PRO A 54 7.14 -12.65 1.88
C PRO A 54 5.62 -12.65 2.01
N ALA A 55 4.98 -13.65 1.41
CA ALA A 55 3.55 -13.87 1.54
C ALA A 55 3.26 -14.01 3.04
N ARG A 56 2.86 -12.92 3.70
CA ARG A 56 2.34 -13.00 5.06
C ARG A 56 1.09 -13.85 4.98
N GLU A 57 1.24 -15.06 5.54
CA GLU A 57 0.25 -16.10 5.76
C GLU A 57 -1.20 -15.64 5.53
N SER A 58 -1.73 -15.99 4.36
CA SER A 58 -3.17 -16.16 4.21
C SER A 58 -3.61 -17.43 4.94
N LYS A 59 -3.42 -17.51 6.27
CA LYS A 59 -4.23 -18.40 7.10
C LYS A 59 -5.59 -17.73 7.28
N ARG A 60 -6.38 -17.72 6.20
CA ARG A 60 -7.83 -17.58 6.32
C ARG A 60 -8.32 -18.82 7.05
N ALA A 61 -8.67 -18.60 8.31
CA ALA A 61 -9.62 -19.33 9.13
C ALA A 61 -10.33 -20.50 8.40
N SER A 62 -9.79 -21.71 8.54
CA SER A 62 -10.58 -22.94 8.45
C SER A 62 -11.37 -23.11 9.74
N GLY A 63 -12.35 -22.23 9.94
CA GLY A 63 -13.44 -22.45 10.88
C GLY A 63 -14.50 -23.32 10.22
N THR A 64 -14.23 -24.62 10.08
CA THR A 64 -15.30 -25.58 9.79
C THR A 64 -15.93 -26.01 11.11
N LYS A 65 -17.16 -25.52 11.28
CA LYS A 65 -18.10 -25.79 12.37
C LYS A 65 -18.11 -27.25 12.81
N LYS A 66 -18.17 -27.39 14.13
CA LYS A 66 -18.59 -28.58 14.87
C LYS A 66 -20.07 -28.87 14.58
N GLN A 67 -20.41 -30.17 14.57
CA GLN A 67 -21.71 -30.81 14.84
C GLN A 67 -22.78 -30.89 13.74
N PRO A 68 -23.71 -31.87 13.82
CA PRO A 68 -24.04 -32.77 14.95
C PRO A 68 -23.26 -34.07 15.02
#